data_AF-A0A955FK91-F1
#
_entry.id   AF-A0A955FK91-F1
#
_cell.length_a   1.000
_cell.length_b   1.000
_cell.length_c   1.000
_cell.angle_alpha   90.00
_cell.angle_beta   90.00
_cell.angle_gamma   90.00
#
_symmetry.space_group_name_H-M   'P 1'
#
loop_
_entity.id
_entity.type
_entity.pdbx_description
1 polymer ?
#
loop_
_entity_poly.entity_id
_entity_poly.type
_entity_poly.pdbx_seq_one_letter_code
_entity_poly.pdbx_strand_id
1 'polypeptide(L)'
;VNKPFISFYGGDVAVGGDFANVASCDSPSSGVGITASLNSSNLGAGVEFAAMATGSIQGFRTAKATPTAPINKLGFANTSSHFGNFGSATCIKDYFASFTSISPSNMTDITSDTSIDIDTKSSGSYGYNVSSGHTLSLKGTLDLSQRVALYINGDLVIDNEISADSSWTTIEQIPSLHVYVKGNIYIQPNVKEMTGLFVAQPSSPTDTDGGKIITCSNGKSAVANNAIYNTCNNKLLVKGSLVAKKIDFLRAKGSLRDANIKGEQDASTSAAAEVIELTPEILMVAPDDITNANASRYQYFTVLPPVL
;
A
#
# COMPACT_ATOMS: atom_id res chain seq x y z
N VAL A 1 -25.27 7.57 -3.04
CA VAL A 1 -24.51 8.18 -4.17
C VAL A 1 -23.79 7.05 -4.91
N ASN A 2 -23.82 7.01 -6.25
CA ASN A 2 -23.11 6.00 -7.06
C ASN A 2 -21.64 6.36 -7.22
N LYS A 3 -20.84 6.15 -6.18
CA LYS A 3 -19.39 6.29 -6.24
C LYS A 3 -18.75 5.12 -5.51
N PRO A 4 -17.70 4.49 -6.06
CA PRO A 4 -16.87 3.57 -5.29
C PRO A 4 -16.15 4.32 -4.17
N PHE A 5 -15.63 3.58 -3.20
CA PHE A 5 -14.88 4.13 -2.08
C PHE A 5 -13.86 3.12 -1.57
N ILE A 6 -12.90 3.61 -0.77
CA ILE A 6 -11.80 2.85 -0.20
C ILE A 6 -11.86 2.83 1.32
N SER A 7 -11.52 1.71 1.94
CA SER A 7 -11.43 1.60 3.40
C SER A 7 -10.09 1.04 3.87
N PHE A 8 -9.60 1.58 4.99
CA PHE A 8 -8.36 1.18 5.63
C PHE A 8 -8.63 0.66 7.05
N TYR A 9 -8.04 -0.48 7.41
CA TYR A 9 -8.22 -1.18 8.67
C TYR A 9 -6.87 -1.59 9.28
N GLY A 10 -6.81 -1.67 10.60
CA GLY A 10 -5.62 -2.11 11.34
C GLY A 10 -4.44 -1.11 11.36
N GLY A 11 -4.56 0.06 10.72
CA GLY A 11 -3.49 1.03 10.61
C GLY A 11 -3.94 2.46 10.31
N ASP A 12 -2.96 3.34 10.11
CA ASP A 12 -3.14 4.75 9.78
C ASP A 12 -2.94 5.03 8.28
N VAL A 13 -3.42 6.18 7.82
CA VAL A 13 -3.14 6.71 6.48
C VAL A 13 -2.30 7.98 6.59
N ALA A 14 -1.17 8.04 5.88
CA ALA A 14 -0.31 9.22 5.83
C ALA A 14 -0.08 9.65 4.37
N VAL A 15 -0.21 10.95 4.10
CA VAL A 15 0.10 11.54 2.78
C VAL A 15 0.91 12.82 2.98
N GLY A 16 1.76 13.16 2.00
CA GLY A 16 2.50 14.41 2.04
C GLY A 16 4.00 14.33 2.26
N GLY A 17 4.57 13.12 2.31
CA GLY A 17 6.02 12.93 2.28
C GLY A 17 6.56 12.64 0.89
N ASP A 18 7.87 12.78 0.72
CA ASP A 18 8.60 12.38 -0.49
C ASP A 18 9.73 11.39 -0.12
N PHE A 19 10.14 10.55 -1.06
CA PHE A 19 11.20 9.57 -0.82
C PHE A 19 12.56 10.25 -0.64
N ALA A 20 13.28 9.91 0.42
CA ALA A 20 14.51 10.59 0.85
C ALA A 20 15.65 10.59 -0.18
N ASN A 21 15.66 9.66 -1.13
CA ASN A 21 16.62 9.60 -2.24
C ASN A 21 16.18 10.36 -3.51
N VAL A 22 14.91 10.75 -3.55
CA VAL A 22 14.23 11.35 -4.70
C VAL A 22 13.99 12.84 -4.47
N ALA A 23 13.99 13.35 -3.24
CA ALA A 23 13.96 14.80 -3.04
C ALA A 23 14.69 15.22 -1.77
N SER A 24 15.15 16.47 -1.73
CA SER A 24 15.26 17.16 -0.45
C SER A 24 13.84 17.22 0.08
N CYS A 25 13.51 16.42 1.10
CA CYS A 25 12.14 16.23 1.62
C CYS A 25 11.46 17.51 2.12
N ASP A 26 12.03 18.68 1.83
CA ASP A 26 11.81 20.02 2.37
C ASP A 26 10.65 20.77 1.70
N SER A 27 9.85 20.14 0.85
CA SER A 27 8.69 20.79 0.22
C SER A 27 7.61 19.79 -0.19
N PRO A 28 6.58 19.50 0.63
CA PRO A 28 5.36 18.91 0.11
C PRO A 28 4.82 19.85 -0.96
N SER A 29 4.58 19.32 -2.15
CA SER A 29 3.93 20.10 -3.21
C SER A 29 2.60 20.68 -2.70
N SER A 30 2.30 21.93 -3.07
CA SER A 30 1.04 22.55 -2.68
C SER A 30 -0.13 21.71 -3.20
N GLY A 31 -1.07 21.32 -2.32
CA GLY A 31 -2.23 20.51 -2.67
C GLY A 31 -2.11 19.00 -2.40
N VAL A 32 -1.03 18.52 -1.76
CA VAL A 32 -0.95 17.10 -1.35
C VAL A 32 -1.87 16.83 -0.17
N GLY A 33 -2.92 16.03 -0.38
CA GLY A 33 -3.90 15.75 0.65
C GLY A 33 -4.76 14.54 0.34
N ILE A 34 -5.63 14.19 1.26
CA ILE A 34 -6.60 13.10 1.09
C ILE A 34 -7.89 13.71 0.57
N THR A 35 -8.31 13.31 -0.62
CA THR A 35 -9.62 13.67 -1.17
C THR A 35 -10.38 12.40 -1.50
N ALA A 36 -11.52 12.21 -0.84
CA ALA A 36 -12.37 11.05 -1.06
C ALA A 36 -13.86 11.45 -1.02
N SER A 37 -14.75 10.51 -0.75
CA SER A 37 -16.18 10.77 -0.67
C SER A 37 -16.84 9.98 0.45
N LEU A 38 -17.78 10.65 1.13
CA LEU A 38 -18.68 10.07 2.11
C LEU A 38 -20.12 10.18 1.62
N ASN A 39 -21.00 9.34 2.13
CA ASN A 39 -22.45 9.50 1.98
C ASN A 39 -23.01 10.52 2.97
N SER A 40 -24.31 10.79 2.92
CA SER A 40 -24.99 11.76 3.80
C SER A 40 -24.96 11.40 5.28
N SER A 41 -24.67 10.14 5.61
CA SER A 41 -24.48 9.65 6.98
C SER A 41 -23.00 9.66 7.40
N ASN A 42 -22.13 10.28 6.60
CA ASN A 42 -20.68 10.32 6.79
C ASN A 42 -20.00 8.95 6.77
N LEU A 43 -20.57 7.98 6.05
CA LEU A 43 -20.01 6.66 5.84
C LEU A 43 -19.40 6.54 4.44
N GLY A 44 -18.45 5.63 4.26
CA GLY A 44 -17.74 5.45 3.00
C GLY A 44 -16.23 5.48 3.22
N ALA A 45 -15.54 6.31 2.44
CA ALA A 45 -14.08 6.32 2.46
C ALA A 45 -13.51 6.69 3.84
N GLY A 46 -12.53 5.94 4.32
CA GLY A 46 -11.89 6.28 5.58
C GLY A 46 -10.98 5.21 6.18
N VAL A 47 -10.45 5.54 7.35
CA VAL A 47 -9.48 4.74 8.11
C VAL A 47 -9.98 4.44 9.52
N GLU A 48 -9.65 3.24 10.00
CA GLU A 48 -9.98 2.77 11.34
C GLU A 48 -9.42 3.68 12.45
N PHE A 49 -8.16 4.10 12.31
CA PHE A 49 -7.45 4.94 13.28
C PHE A 49 -7.27 6.36 12.75
N ALA A 50 -6.04 6.82 12.53
CA ALA A 50 -5.71 8.20 12.18
C ALA A 50 -5.43 8.41 10.69
N ALA A 51 -5.72 9.62 10.23
CA ALA A 51 -5.28 10.11 8.93
C ALA A 51 -4.42 11.36 9.10
N MET A 52 -3.26 11.38 8.45
CA MET A 52 -2.29 12.47 8.48
C MET A 52 -2.04 12.99 7.07
N ALA A 53 -2.10 14.30 6.88
CA ALA A 53 -1.84 14.93 5.59
C ALA A 53 -1.05 16.24 5.75
N THR A 54 0.03 16.45 5.00
CA THR A 54 0.71 17.76 5.01
C THR A 54 -0.09 18.86 4.32
N GLY A 55 -1.16 18.53 3.57
CA GLY A 55 -2.16 19.46 3.06
C GLY A 55 -3.51 19.31 3.76
N SER A 56 -4.56 18.92 3.03
CA SER A 56 -5.94 18.84 3.54
C SER A 56 -6.50 17.42 3.55
N ILE A 57 -7.49 17.18 4.42
CA ILE A 57 -8.27 15.93 4.46
C ILE A 57 -9.74 16.27 4.18
N GLN A 58 -10.28 15.75 3.08
CA GLN A 58 -11.62 16.06 2.58
C GLN A 58 -12.38 14.78 2.20
N GLY A 59 -13.61 14.64 2.68
CA GLY A 59 -14.49 13.51 2.34
C GLY A 59 -13.94 12.16 2.78
N PHE A 60 -13.14 12.13 3.85
CA PHE A 60 -12.47 10.94 4.36
C PHE A 60 -12.68 10.84 5.88
N ARG A 61 -13.22 9.71 6.34
CA ARG A 61 -13.54 9.49 7.75
C ARG A 61 -12.34 8.92 8.50
N THR A 62 -12.11 9.42 9.72
CA THR A 62 -11.12 8.87 10.67
C THR A 62 -11.84 8.22 11.86
N ALA A 63 -11.10 7.47 12.69
CA ALA A 63 -11.63 6.80 13.88
C ALA A 63 -12.82 5.88 13.59
N LYS A 64 -12.82 5.14 12.46
CA LYS A 64 -13.95 4.29 12.04
C LYS A 64 -14.27 3.15 13.03
N ALA A 65 -13.31 2.71 13.84
CA ALA A 65 -13.56 1.75 14.93
C ALA A 65 -14.66 2.23 15.91
N THR A 66 -14.85 3.55 16.00
CA THR A 66 -15.87 4.17 16.85
C THR A 66 -17.07 4.64 16.01
N PRO A 67 -18.18 3.88 15.96
CA PRO A 67 -19.28 4.13 15.02
C PRO A 67 -19.97 5.48 15.24
N THR A 68 -19.93 6.01 16.47
CA THR A 68 -20.53 7.30 16.88
C THR A 68 -19.54 8.47 16.88
N ALA A 69 -18.26 8.24 16.57
CA ALA A 69 -17.29 9.33 16.60
C ALA A 69 -17.51 10.32 15.44
N PRO A 70 -17.28 11.63 15.68
CA PRO A 70 -17.23 12.64 14.64
C PRO A 70 -16.19 12.29 13.56
N ILE A 71 -16.45 12.73 12.32
CA ILE A 71 -15.69 12.39 11.10
C ILE A 71 -14.18 12.67 11.21
N ASN A 72 -13.82 13.71 11.96
CA ASN A 72 -12.47 14.28 12.01
C ASN A 72 -11.74 14.04 13.35
N LYS A 73 -12.19 13.09 14.17
CA LYS A 73 -11.64 12.93 15.54
C LYS A 73 -10.13 12.65 15.56
N LEU A 74 -9.62 11.91 14.56
CA LEU A 74 -8.21 11.55 14.42
C LEU A 74 -7.67 11.97 13.04
N GLY A 75 -8.16 13.09 12.51
CA GLY A 75 -7.63 13.70 11.30
C GLY A 75 -6.65 14.82 11.65
N PHE A 76 -5.43 14.72 11.15
CA PHE A 76 -4.35 15.67 11.40
C PHE A 76 -3.90 16.25 10.06
N ALA A 77 -3.95 17.58 9.91
CA ALA A 77 -3.57 18.22 8.65
C ALA A 77 -2.91 19.60 8.87
N ASN A 78 -2.37 20.23 7.84
CA ASN A 78 -1.87 21.61 7.96
C ASN A 78 -2.99 22.62 7.65
N THR A 79 -4.16 22.44 8.26
CA THR A 79 -5.34 23.30 8.06
C THR A 79 -5.90 23.76 9.39
N SER A 80 -6.75 24.80 9.39
CA SER A 80 -7.42 25.23 10.62
C SER A 80 -8.49 24.23 11.12
N SER A 81 -8.97 23.33 10.27
CA SER A 81 -10.00 22.33 10.60
C SER A 81 -9.44 21.02 11.16
N HIS A 82 -8.14 20.78 11.00
CA HIS A 82 -7.43 19.58 11.45
C HIS A 82 -6.04 20.00 11.95
N PHE A 83 -5.70 19.78 13.21
CA PHE A 83 -4.43 20.24 13.79
C PHE A 83 -3.30 19.24 13.53
N GLY A 84 -2.39 19.51 12.61
CA GLY A 84 -1.19 18.68 12.35
C GLY A 84 0.11 19.46 12.52
N ASN A 85 0.22 20.64 11.89
CA ASN A 85 1.42 21.49 11.90
C ASN A 85 2.72 20.73 11.57
N PHE A 86 2.68 19.85 10.57
CA PHE A 86 3.77 18.97 10.15
C PHE A 86 4.97 19.71 9.51
N GLY A 87 4.94 21.04 9.47
CA GLY A 87 5.94 21.84 8.77
C GLY A 87 5.98 21.54 7.27
N SER A 88 7.14 21.77 6.66
CA SER A 88 7.39 21.58 5.23
C SER A 88 8.29 20.38 4.91
N ALA A 89 8.69 19.56 5.90
CA ALA A 89 9.60 18.45 5.66
C ALA A 89 9.06 17.10 6.14
N THR A 90 8.80 16.17 5.23
CA THR A 90 8.38 14.80 5.57
C THR A 90 9.06 13.81 4.62
N CYS A 91 10.00 13.02 5.15
CA CYS A 91 10.70 12.01 4.37
C CYS A 91 10.03 10.64 4.51
N ILE A 92 9.77 10.01 3.37
CA ILE A 92 9.56 8.57 3.25
C ILE A 92 10.94 7.93 3.08
N LYS A 93 11.19 6.81 3.76
CA LYS A 93 12.45 6.06 3.62
C LYS A 93 12.70 5.69 2.16
N ASP A 94 13.94 5.78 1.68
CA ASP A 94 14.34 5.08 0.44
C ASP A 94 14.40 3.58 0.72
N TYR A 95 13.38 2.85 0.29
CA TYR A 95 13.30 1.42 0.51
C TYR A 95 14.30 0.66 -0.38
N PHE A 96 14.54 1.15 -1.59
CA PHE A 96 15.41 0.50 -2.56
C PHE A 96 16.91 0.67 -2.24
N ALA A 97 17.33 1.77 -1.61
CA ALA A 97 18.73 1.94 -1.16
C ALA A 97 19.17 0.80 -0.23
N SER A 98 18.25 0.24 0.55
CA SER A 98 18.51 -0.87 1.47
C SER A 98 19.07 -2.12 0.75
N PHE A 99 18.72 -2.33 -0.53
CA PHE A 99 19.28 -3.41 -1.35
C PHE A 99 20.62 -3.06 -1.98
N THR A 100 20.82 -1.80 -2.37
CA THR A 100 22.11 -1.36 -2.95
C THR A 100 23.26 -1.40 -1.94
N SER A 101 22.96 -1.40 -0.64
CA SER A 101 23.94 -1.68 0.43
C SER A 101 24.26 -3.17 0.59
N ILE A 102 23.42 -4.07 0.07
CA ILE A 102 23.53 -5.53 0.27
C ILE A 102 24.05 -6.24 -0.99
N SER A 103 23.62 -5.88 -2.21
CA SER A 103 24.07 -6.55 -3.45
C SER A 103 23.68 -5.83 -4.77
N PRO A 104 24.28 -4.66 -5.10
CA PRO A 104 23.95 -3.92 -6.33
C PRO A 104 24.32 -4.65 -7.64
N SER A 105 25.19 -5.67 -7.59
CA SER A 105 25.65 -6.45 -8.75
C SER A 105 24.98 -7.82 -8.93
N ASN A 106 24.03 -8.21 -8.06
CA ASN A 106 23.37 -9.53 -8.09
C ASN A 106 21.90 -9.45 -8.53
N MET A 107 21.53 -8.42 -9.28
CA MET A 107 20.20 -8.36 -9.89
C MET A 107 20.12 -9.29 -11.08
N THR A 108 19.03 -10.05 -11.18
CA THR A 108 18.75 -10.88 -12.35
C THR A 108 18.16 -10.00 -13.45
N ASP A 109 18.82 -9.95 -14.61
CA ASP A 109 18.30 -9.22 -15.77
C ASP A 109 17.10 -9.96 -16.38
N ILE A 110 16.00 -9.25 -16.56
CA ILE A 110 14.78 -9.73 -17.21
C ILE A 110 14.76 -9.16 -18.64
N THR A 111 15.13 -10.00 -19.60
CA THR A 111 15.22 -9.69 -21.04
C THR A 111 14.13 -10.37 -21.87
N SER A 112 13.17 -11.00 -21.20
CA SER A 112 11.96 -11.58 -21.77
C SER A 112 10.84 -11.53 -20.73
N ASP A 113 9.58 -11.55 -21.17
CA ASP A 113 8.45 -11.52 -20.25
C ASP A 113 8.53 -12.70 -19.27
N THR A 114 8.52 -12.39 -17.98
CA THR A 114 8.81 -13.35 -16.91
C THR A 114 7.80 -13.18 -15.78
N SER A 115 7.51 -14.28 -15.09
CA SER A 115 6.67 -14.30 -13.88
C SER A 115 7.48 -14.79 -12.70
N ILE A 116 7.51 -14.02 -11.62
CA ILE A 116 8.04 -14.44 -10.33
C ILE A 116 6.94 -15.23 -9.62
N ASP A 117 7.26 -16.47 -9.33
CA ASP A 117 6.42 -17.36 -8.53
C ASP A 117 7.00 -17.47 -7.12
N ILE A 118 6.36 -16.84 -6.14
CA ILE A 118 6.88 -16.79 -4.76
C ILE A 118 6.85 -18.16 -4.09
N ASP A 119 5.97 -19.08 -4.48
CA ASP A 119 5.87 -20.46 -3.95
C ASP A 119 7.22 -21.19 -4.04
N THR A 120 8.00 -20.84 -5.06
CA THR A 120 9.28 -21.49 -5.38
C THR A 120 10.49 -20.81 -4.74
N LYS A 121 10.30 -19.71 -4.01
CA LYS A 121 11.39 -18.92 -3.43
C LYS A 121 11.67 -19.37 -2.01
N SER A 122 12.95 -19.60 -1.68
CA SER A 122 13.35 -19.65 -0.27
C SER A 122 13.28 -18.26 0.36
N SER A 123 13.24 -18.19 1.69
CA SER A 123 13.38 -16.91 2.39
C SER A 123 14.68 -16.19 1.99
N GLY A 124 14.60 -14.86 1.95
CA GLY A 124 15.70 -13.98 1.57
C GLY A 124 15.28 -12.91 0.56
N SER A 125 16.27 -12.16 0.08
CA SER A 125 16.08 -11.05 -0.84
C SER A 125 16.56 -11.33 -2.25
N TYR A 126 15.76 -10.91 -3.22
CA TYR A 126 15.99 -11.13 -4.65
C TYR A 126 15.89 -9.82 -5.42
N GLY A 127 16.87 -9.55 -6.29
CA GLY A 127 16.91 -8.37 -7.15
C GLY A 127 16.59 -8.70 -8.60
N TYR A 128 15.80 -7.86 -9.28
CA TYR A 128 15.43 -8.01 -10.69
C TYR A 128 15.54 -6.69 -11.45
N ASN A 129 16.25 -6.70 -12.57
CA ASN A 129 16.41 -5.54 -13.44
C ASN A 129 15.61 -5.75 -14.72
N VAL A 130 14.52 -4.99 -14.89
CA VAL A 130 13.56 -5.21 -15.97
C VAL A 130 13.97 -4.41 -17.19
N SER A 131 14.34 -5.10 -18.27
CA SER A 131 14.71 -4.44 -19.52
C SER A 131 13.51 -3.76 -20.16
N SER A 132 13.76 -2.67 -20.88
CA SER A 132 12.71 -1.92 -21.59
C SER A 132 11.93 -2.83 -22.54
N GLY A 133 10.61 -2.66 -22.57
CA GLY A 133 9.71 -3.47 -23.40
C GLY A 133 9.30 -4.82 -22.80
N HIS A 134 9.89 -5.26 -21.69
CA HIS A 134 9.56 -6.54 -21.05
C HIS A 134 8.72 -6.37 -19.79
N THR A 135 7.88 -7.35 -19.52
CA THR A 135 7.01 -7.38 -18.33
C THR A 135 7.54 -8.37 -17.31
N LEU A 136 7.67 -7.90 -16.07
CA LEU A 136 7.85 -8.75 -14.90
C LEU A 136 6.49 -8.85 -14.19
N SER A 137 6.00 -10.06 -14.02
CA SER A 137 4.78 -10.34 -13.27
C SER A 137 5.08 -11.00 -11.93
N LEU A 138 4.15 -10.93 -10.97
CA LEU A 138 4.26 -11.54 -9.65
C LEU A 138 2.98 -12.30 -9.29
N LYS A 139 3.16 -13.51 -8.76
CA LYS A 139 2.09 -14.40 -8.31
C LYS A 139 2.57 -15.32 -7.18
N GLY A 140 1.60 -15.96 -6.53
CA GLY A 140 1.83 -17.13 -5.69
C GLY A 140 1.33 -16.99 -4.25
N THR A 141 1.63 -17.97 -3.42
CA THR A 141 1.32 -18.09 -2.01
C THR A 141 2.60 -18.23 -1.21
N LEU A 142 2.70 -17.47 -0.13
CA LEU A 142 3.78 -17.66 0.85
C LEU A 142 3.43 -18.81 1.78
N ASP A 143 4.34 -19.79 1.86
CA ASP A 143 4.28 -20.86 2.84
C ASP A 143 4.66 -20.37 4.25
N LEU A 144 4.32 -21.18 5.26
CA LEU A 144 4.72 -20.90 6.65
C LEU A 144 6.23 -20.66 6.77
N SER A 145 6.61 -19.65 7.56
CA SER A 145 7.99 -19.23 7.80
C SER A 145 8.73 -18.67 6.57
N GLN A 146 8.04 -18.50 5.44
CA GLN A 146 8.62 -17.95 4.23
C GLN A 146 8.64 -16.41 4.29
N ARG A 147 9.84 -15.82 4.14
CA ARG A 147 10.05 -14.38 4.24
C ARG A 147 10.84 -13.88 3.04
N VAL A 148 10.17 -13.17 2.13
CA VAL A 148 10.73 -12.79 0.84
C VAL A 148 10.76 -11.27 0.72
N ALA A 149 11.90 -10.73 0.30
CA ALA A 149 12.02 -9.35 -0.17
C ALA A 149 12.36 -9.33 -1.66
N LEU A 150 11.56 -8.62 -2.45
CA LEU A 150 11.77 -8.44 -3.88
C LEU A 150 12.18 -7.00 -4.15
N TYR A 151 13.29 -6.80 -4.84
CA TYR A 151 13.77 -5.49 -5.27
C TYR A 151 13.75 -5.43 -6.80
N ILE A 152 12.89 -4.61 -7.37
CA ILE A 152 12.63 -4.55 -8.81
C ILE A 152 13.03 -3.17 -9.33
N ASN A 153 14.01 -3.13 -10.23
CA ASN A 153 14.36 -1.94 -11.00
C ASN A 153 13.57 -1.98 -12.32
N GLY A 154 12.55 -1.13 -12.43
CA GLY A 154 11.56 -1.16 -13.51
C GLY A 154 10.14 -1.37 -12.99
N ASP A 155 9.20 -1.59 -13.90
CA ASP A 155 7.78 -1.76 -13.56
C ASP A 155 7.43 -3.21 -13.20
N LEU A 156 6.48 -3.37 -12.27
CA LEU A 156 5.90 -4.65 -11.87
C LEU A 156 4.42 -4.74 -12.27
N VAL A 157 4.02 -5.90 -12.78
CA VAL A 157 2.61 -6.26 -12.98
C VAL A 157 2.20 -7.32 -11.96
N ILE A 158 1.09 -7.11 -11.26
CA ILE A 158 0.47 -8.14 -10.42
C ILE A 158 -0.77 -8.63 -11.16
N ASP A 159 -0.67 -9.80 -11.77
CA ASP A 159 -1.68 -10.39 -12.64
C ASP A 159 -2.41 -11.58 -12.02
N ASN A 160 -1.99 -12.02 -10.84
CA ASN A 160 -2.61 -13.08 -10.06
C ASN A 160 -2.66 -12.70 -8.58
N GLU A 161 -3.43 -13.46 -7.82
CA GLU A 161 -3.51 -13.29 -6.37
C GLU A 161 -2.17 -13.58 -5.70
N ILE A 162 -1.93 -12.86 -4.59
CA ILE A 162 -0.78 -13.07 -3.72
C ILE A 162 -1.31 -13.39 -2.34
N SER A 163 -1.20 -14.64 -1.93
CA SER A 163 -1.69 -15.13 -0.64
C SER A 163 -0.56 -15.44 0.32
N ALA A 164 -0.91 -15.63 1.58
CA ALA A 164 -0.01 -16.16 2.59
C ALA A 164 -0.77 -17.15 3.47
N ASP A 165 -0.09 -18.20 3.93
CA ASP A 165 -0.69 -19.13 4.88
C ASP A 165 -1.04 -18.39 6.19
N SER A 166 -2.28 -18.55 6.63
CA SER A 166 -2.84 -17.90 7.82
C SER A 166 -2.95 -18.85 9.03
N SER A 167 -2.54 -20.12 8.87
CA SER A 167 -2.66 -21.17 9.88
C SER A 167 -1.39 -21.31 10.73
N TRP A 168 -0.78 -20.19 11.13
CA TRP A 168 0.42 -20.17 11.96
C TRP A 168 0.07 -20.20 13.46
N THR A 169 0.94 -20.83 14.26
CA THR A 169 0.79 -20.96 15.72
C THR A 169 1.89 -20.25 16.51
N THR A 170 2.99 -19.88 15.84
CA THR A 170 4.09 -19.11 16.41
C THR A 170 4.50 -17.96 15.49
N ILE A 171 5.24 -16.99 16.02
CA ILE A 171 5.69 -15.80 15.27
C ILE A 171 6.67 -16.19 14.15
N GLU A 172 7.48 -17.22 14.38
CA GLU A 172 8.45 -17.72 13.39
C GLU A 172 7.77 -18.30 12.14
N GLN A 173 6.54 -18.78 12.29
CA GLN A 173 5.74 -19.32 11.18
C GLN A 173 5.05 -18.25 10.35
N ILE A 174 5.01 -17.00 10.81
CA ILE A 174 4.32 -15.92 10.10
C ILE A 174 5.07 -15.62 8.79
N PRO A 175 4.43 -15.80 7.63
CA PRO A 175 4.99 -15.44 6.34
C PRO A 175 5.06 -13.92 6.15
N SER A 176 5.98 -13.44 5.32
CA SER A 176 6.13 -12.01 5.03
C SER A 176 6.64 -11.78 3.60
N LEU A 177 5.98 -10.90 2.86
CA LEU A 177 6.42 -10.45 1.54
C LEU A 177 6.56 -8.93 1.53
N HIS A 178 7.76 -8.46 1.19
CA HIS A 178 8.02 -7.07 0.89
C HIS A 178 8.44 -6.92 -0.58
N VAL A 179 7.82 -6.01 -1.30
CA VAL A 179 8.08 -5.74 -2.71
C VAL A 179 8.44 -4.27 -2.86
N TYR A 180 9.66 -4.01 -3.30
CA TYR A 180 10.23 -2.68 -3.47
C TYR A 180 10.52 -2.43 -4.95
N VAL A 181 9.75 -1.53 -5.55
CA VAL A 181 9.78 -1.26 -6.99
C VAL A 181 10.29 0.16 -7.25
N LYS A 182 11.38 0.29 -8.00
CA LYS A 182 11.83 1.54 -8.63
C LYS A 182 11.14 1.69 -9.97
N GLY A 183 9.90 2.18 -9.93
CA GLY A 183 8.99 2.18 -11.07
C GLY A 183 7.54 2.18 -10.60
N ASN A 184 6.64 1.66 -11.44
CA ASN A 184 5.22 1.54 -11.15
C ASN A 184 4.80 0.11 -10.83
N ILE A 185 3.73 -0.03 -10.05
CA ILE A 185 3.06 -1.31 -9.80
C ILE A 185 1.66 -1.25 -10.44
N TYR A 186 1.39 -2.21 -11.32
CA TYR A 186 0.13 -2.33 -12.06
C TYR A 186 -0.62 -3.58 -11.62
N ILE A 187 -1.79 -3.39 -10.99
CA ILE A 187 -2.60 -4.51 -10.49
C ILE A 187 -3.71 -4.79 -11.51
N GLN A 188 -3.81 -6.04 -11.97
CA GLN A 188 -4.79 -6.43 -12.97
C GLN A 188 -6.20 -6.63 -12.35
N PRO A 189 -7.29 -6.37 -13.11
CA PRO A 189 -8.66 -6.38 -12.61
C PRO A 189 -9.15 -7.72 -12.05
N ASN A 190 -8.51 -8.83 -12.41
CA ASN A 190 -8.82 -10.17 -11.90
C ASN A 190 -8.25 -10.44 -10.50
N VAL A 191 -7.26 -9.66 -10.05
CA VAL A 191 -6.68 -9.78 -8.71
C VAL A 191 -7.68 -9.29 -7.67
N LYS A 192 -8.03 -10.16 -6.72
CA LYS A 192 -8.97 -9.86 -5.63
C LYS A 192 -8.29 -9.80 -4.27
N GLU A 193 -7.18 -10.50 -4.10
CA GLU A 193 -6.42 -10.52 -2.87
C GLU A 193 -4.91 -10.38 -3.16
N MET A 194 -4.23 -9.61 -2.33
CA MET A 194 -2.78 -9.53 -2.29
C MET A 194 -2.30 -9.32 -0.86
N THR A 195 -1.26 -10.04 -0.48
CA THR A 195 -0.67 -10.01 0.86
C THR A 195 0.76 -9.48 0.79
N GLY A 196 1.10 -8.52 1.65
CA GLY A 196 2.46 -7.99 1.75
C GLY A 196 2.56 -6.47 1.70
N LEU A 197 3.80 -5.99 1.81
CA LEU A 197 4.16 -4.57 1.70
C LEU A 197 4.54 -4.28 0.25
N PHE A 198 3.81 -3.39 -0.42
CA PHE A 198 4.10 -3.00 -1.79
C PHE A 198 4.53 -1.53 -1.83
N VAL A 199 5.77 -1.30 -2.25
CA VAL A 199 6.36 0.03 -2.37
C VAL A 199 6.65 0.34 -3.83
N ALA A 200 6.06 1.42 -4.34
CA ALA A 200 6.40 1.98 -5.65
C ALA A 200 7.07 3.34 -5.45
N GLN A 201 8.38 3.40 -5.64
CA GLN A 201 9.15 4.63 -5.52
C GLN A 201 9.63 5.12 -6.90
N PRO A 202 9.71 6.44 -7.12
CA PRO A 202 10.27 6.99 -8.34
C PRO A 202 11.74 6.59 -8.50
N SER A 203 12.20 6.55 -9.76
CA SER A 203 13.60 6.23 -10.06
C SER A 203 14.55 7.40 -9.76
N SER A 204 14.04 8.64 -9.83
CA SER A 204 14.80 9.87 -9.61
C SER A 204 13.88 11.05 -9.21
N PRO A 205 14.43 12.17 -8.69
CA PRO A 205 13.67 13.38 -8.34
C PRO A 205 12.75 13.93 -9.42
N THR A 206 13.21 13.87 -10.65
CA THR A 206 12.53 14.42 -11.83
C THR A 206 11.58 13.43 -12.47
N ASP A 207 11.49 12.21 -11.94
CA ASP A 207 10.61 11.17 -12.45
C ASP A 207 9.15 11.50 -12.09
N THR A 208 8.39 11.90 -13.11
CA THR A 208 6.97 12.23 -13.00
C THR A 208 6.05 11.05 -13.33
N ASP A 209 6.62 10.00 -13.93
CA ASP A 209 5.86 8.86 -14.43
C ASP A 209 5.96 7.63 -13.54
N GLY A 210 7.07 7.47 -12.80
CA GLY A 210 7.31 6.39 -11.84
C GLY A 210 6.76 6.64 -10.43
N GLY A 211 6.80 5.59 -9.60
CA GLY A 211 6.37 5.62 -8.20
C GLY A 211 4.86 5.55 -7.99
N LYS A 212 4.11 4.99 -8.94
CA LYS A 212 2.65 4.89 -8.89
C LYS A 212 2.21 3.46 -8.62
N ILE A 213 1.17 3.29 -7.81
CA ILE A 213 0.41 2.03 -7.71
C ILE A 213 -0.93 2.24 -8.38
N ILE A 214 -1.22 1.46 -9.41
CA ILE A 214 -2.47 1.54 -10.17
C ILE A 214 -3.25 0.27 -9.91
N THR A 215 -4.37 0.38 -9.19
CA THR A 215 -5.06 -0.81 -8.67
C THR A 215 -5.95 -1.51 -9.69
N CYS A 216 -6.21 -0.89 -10.84
CA CYS A 216 -6.85 -1.53 -11.99
C CYS A 216 -6.18 -1.12 -13.31
N SER A 217 -5.55 -2.07 -13.98
CA SER A 217 -4.73 -1.87 -15.17
C SER A 217 -4.95 -2.94 -16.24
N ASN A 218 -4.51 -2.69 -17.47
CA ASN A 218 -4.39 -3.69 -18.53
C ASN A 218 -2.92 -3.73 -18.96
N GLY A 219 -2.19 -4.75 -18.49
CA GLY A 219 -0.73 -4.74 -18.54
C GLY A 219 -0.16 -3.53 -17.78
N LYS A 220 0.75 -2.77 -18.40
CA LYS A 220 1.41 -1.59 -17.81
C LYS A 220 0.67 -0.28 -18.07
N SER A 221 -0.66 -0.29 -18.06
CA SER A 221 -1.47 0.89 -18.33
C SER A 221 -2.76 0.87 -17.54
N ALA A 222 -3.17 2.01 -16.97
CA ALA A 222 -4.45 2.12 -16.28
C ALA A 222 -5.62 1.79 -17.22
N VAL A 223 -6.66 1.15 -16.70
CA VAL A 223 -7.90 0.95 -17.47
C VAL A 223 -8.53 2.32 -17.76
N ALA A 224 -8.95 2.52 -19.01
CA ALA A 224 -9.57 3.77 -19.45
C ALA A 224 -10.88 4.06 -18.68
N ASN A 225 -11.12 5.34 -18.38
CA ASN A 225 -12.26 5.79 -17.56
C ASN A 225 -13.63 5.28 -18.04
N ASN A 226 -13.82 5.16 -19.36
CA ASN A 226 -15.07 4.67 -19.95
C ASN A 226 -15.29 3.15 -19.77
N ALA A 227 -14.26 2.40 -19.39
CA ALA A 227 -14.29 0.95 -19.18
C ALA A 227 -14.22 0.53 -17.71
N ILE A 228 -13.88 1.45 -16.79
CA ILE A 228 -13.66 1.16 -15.36
C ILE A 228 -14.83 0.37 -14.73
N TYR A 229 -16.09 0.74 -14.98
CA TYR A 229 -17.24 0.06 -14.37
C TYR A 229 -17.48 -1.37 -14.88
N ASN A 230 -17.02 -1.69 -16.09
CA ASN A 230 -17.18 -3.03 -16.67
C ASN A 230 -15.97 -3.92 -16.38
N THR A 231 -14.77 -3.34 -16.40
CA THR A 231 -13.51 -4.06 -16.27
C THR A 231 -13.05 -4.16 -14.82
N CYS A 232 -13.20 -3.10 -14.02
CA CYS A 232 -12.66 -2.98 -12.65
C CYS A 232 -13.73 -3.27 -11.57
N ASN A 233 -14.74 -4.08 -11.87
CA ASN A 233 -15.88 -4.37 -10.99
C ASN A 233 -15.62 -5.53 -9.99
N ASN A 234 -14.36 -5.74 -9.60
CA ASN A 234 -13.98 -6.68 -8.56
C ASN A 234 -13.45 -5.91 -7.35
N LYS A 235 -13.78 -6.40 -6.15
CA LYS A 235 -13.20 -5.89 -4.90
C LYS A 235 -11.73 -6.30 -4.86
N LEU A 236 -10.86 -5.37 -4.46
CA LEU A 236 -9.46 -5.67 -4.13
C LEU A 236 -9.29 -5.60 -2.61
N LEU A 237 -8.80 -6.69 -2.02
CA LEU A 237 -8.34 -6.78 -0.63
C LEU A 237 -6.81 -6.81 -0.63
N VAL A 238 -6.20 -5.85 0.03
CA VAL A 238 -4.77 -5.83 0.30
C VAL A 238 -4.59 -6.14 1.78
N LYS A 239 -4.14 -7.37 2.09
CA LYS A 239 -3.69 -7.75 3.43
C LYS A 239 -2.27 -7.26 3.60
N GLY A 240 -2.15 -5.96 3.86
CA GLY A 240 -0.87 -5.34 4.03
C GLY A 240 -0.87 -3.83 3.92
N SER A 241 0.18 -3.32 3.28
CA SER A 241 0.43 -1.87 3.19
C SER A 241 0.92 -1.49 1.80
N LEU A 242 0.52 -0.29 1.38
CA LEU A 242 0.88 0.32 0.11
C LEU A 242 1.63 1.62 0.38
N VAL A 243 2.81 1.78 -0.21
CA VAL A 243 3.60 3.02 -0.12
C VAL A 243 3.98 3.47 -1.52
N ALA A 244 3.63 4.70 -1.89
CA ALA A 244 3.89 5.18 -3.23
C ALA A 244 3.99 6.71 -3.28
N LYS A 245 4.56 7.24 -4.38
CA LYS A 245 4.41 8.66 -4.71
C LYS A 245 2.95 9.00 -5.00
N LYS A 246 2.21 8.07 -5.61
CA LYS A 246 0.78 8.19 -5.86
C LYS A 246 0.12 6.81 -5.91
N ILE A 247 -1.10 6.69 -5.39
CA ILE A 247 -1.92 5.49 -5.56
C ILE A 247 -3.20 5.90 -6.31
N ASP A 248 -3.45 5.26 -7.44
CA ASP A 248 -4.66 5.40 -8.23
C ASP A 248 -5.59 4.22 -7.93
N PHE A 249 -6.53 4.48 -7.02
CA PHE A 249 -7.61 3.57 -6.62
C PHE A 249 -8.70 3.55 -7.70
N LEU A 250 -8.65 2.57 -8.60
CA LEU A 250 -9.47 2.49 -9.81
C LEU A 250 -10.48 1.33 -9.79
N ARG A 251 -10.73 0.69 -8.65
CA ARG A 251 -11.80 -0.32 -8.56
C ARG A 251 -13.17 0.34 -8.46
N ALA A 252 -14.14 -0.28 -9.11
CA ALA A 252 -15.51 0.22 -9.22
C ALA A 252 -16.55 -0.69 -8.57
N LYS A 253 -16.11 -1.71 -7.82
CA LYS A 253 -17.01 -2.59 -7.08
C LYS A 253 -17.64 -1.85 -5.90
N GLY A 254 -18.93 -2.06 -5.67
CA GLY A 254 -19.63 -1.48 -4.53
C GLY A 254 -19.88 0.02 -4.69
N SER A 255 -20.52 0.62 -3.69
CA SER A 255 -20.94 2.01 -3.78
C SER A 255 -21.15 2.66 -2.42
N LEU A 256 -20.94 3.97 -2.33
CA LEU A 256 -21.24 4.78 -1.15
C LEU A 256 -22.69 4.67 -0.67
N ARG A 257 -23.63 4.25 -1.54
CA ARG A 257 -25.02 3.95 -1.12
C ARG A 257 -25.10 2.73 -0.20
N ASP A 258 -24.15 1.80 -0.31
CA ASP A 258 -24.12 0.53 0.42
C ASP A 258 -23.29 0.63 1.70
N ALA A 259 -22.54 1.74 1.87
CA ALA A 259 -21.78 2.04 3.08
C ALA A 259 -22.71 2.20 4.29
N ASN A 260 -22.56 1.31 5.27
CA ASN A 260 -23.37 1.24 6.48
C ASN A 260 -22.47 0.91 7.69
N ILE A 261 -22.92 1.25 8.90
CA ILE A 261 -22.09 1.11 10.12
C ILE A 261 -21.54 -0.32 10.28
N LYS A 262 -22.37 -1.34 10.07
CA LYS A 262 -21.97 -2.73 10.25
C LYS A 262 -20.88 -3.13 9.26
N GLY A 263 -21.02 -2.75 7.98
CA GLY A 263 -20.03 -3.04 6.94
C GLY A 263 -18.73 -2.26 7.13
N GLU A 264 -18.78 -1.05 7.69
CA GLU A 264 -17.59 -0.22 7.85
C GLU A 264 -16.72 -0.56 9.06
N GLN A 265 -17.15 -1.48 9.94
CA GLN A 265 -16.42 -1.89 11.15
C GLN A 265 -15.36 -2.95 10.92
N ASP A 266 -15.43 -3.70 9.82
CA ASP A 266 -14.57 -4.87 9.58
C ASP A 266 -14.22 -4.97 8.08
N ALA A 267 -12.94 -5.21 7.77
CA ALA A 267 -12.40 -5.36 6.42
C ALA A 267 -13.17 -6.41 5.59
N SER A 268 -13.54 -7.53 6.21
CA SER A 268 -14.25 -8.65 5.58
C SER A 268 -15.68 -8.28 5.16
N THR A 269 -16.32 -7.36 5.88
CA THR A 269 -17.72 -6.96 5.65
C THR A 269 -17.87 -5.65 4.88
N SER A 270 -16.76 -4.92 4.67
CA SER A 270 -16.76 -3.64 3.97
C SER A 270 -17.25 -3.75 2.53
N ALA A 271 -18.17 -2.85 2.17
CA ALA A 271 -18.69 -2.68 0.81
C ALA A 271 -17.78 -1.82 -0.09
N ALA A 272 -16.59 -1.44 0.41
CA ALA A 272 -15.61 -0.69 -0.34
C ALA A 272 -15.14 -1.45 -1.58
N ALA A 273 -14.82 -0.70 -2.64
CA ALA A 273 -14.22 -1.25 -3.85
C ALA A 273 -12.82 -1.80 -3.56
N GLU A 274 -12.14 -1.15 -2.62
CA GLU A 274 -10.76 -1.43 -2.24
C GLU A 274 -10.68 -1.39 -0.72
N VAL A 275 -10.09 -2.43 -0.15
CA VAL A 275 -9.89 -2.58 1.28
C VAL A 275 -8.41 -2.84 1.50
N ILE A 276 -7.80 -1.99 2.31
CA ILE A 276 -6.45 -2.18 2.81
C ILE A 276 -6.56 -2.56 4.28
N GLU A 277 -6.03 -3.71 4.63
CA GLU A 277 -6.07 -4.26 5.97
C GLU A 277 -4.64 -4.54 6.41
N LEU A 278 -4.16 -3.80 7.41
CA LEU A 278 -2.83 -4.04 7.94
C LEU A 278 -2.85 -5.28 8.85
N THR A 279 -2.20 -6.34 8.41
CA THR A 279 -2.23 -7.64 9.08
C THR A 279 -0.90 -7.95 9.81
N PRO A 280 -0.87 -8.91 10.75
CA PRO A 280 0.32 -9.28 11.52
C PRO A 280 1.55 -9.65 10.67
N GLU A 281 1.33 -10.16 9.46
CA GLU A 281 2.36 -10.52 8.46
C GLU A 281 3.28 -9.33 8.11
N ILE A 282 2.84 -8.09 8.36
CA ILE A 282 3.65 -6.87 8.13
C ILE A 282 4.08 -6.22 9.44
N LEU A 283 3.31 -6.38 10.51
CA LEU A 283 3.58 -5.71 11.79
C LEU A 283 4.59 -6.45 12.66
N MET A 284 4.58 -7.78 12.63
CA MET A 284 5.30 -8.62 13.59
C MET A 284 6.62 -9.17 13.05
N VAL A 285 6.74 -9.26 11.73
CA VAL A 285 7.87 -9.87 11.04
C VAL A 285 8.33 -8.99 9.89
N ALA A 286 9.62 -9.07 9.56
CA ALA A 286 10.21 -8.44 8.40
C ALA A 286 11.10 -9.47 7.69
N PRO A 287 11.37 -9.33 6.39
CA PRO A 287 12.33 -10.15 5.67
C PRO A 287 13.71 -10.16 6.34
N ASP A 288 14.36 -11.32 6.31
CA ASP A 288 15.56 -11.62 7.09
C ASP A 288 16.80 -10.78 6.67
N ASP A 289 16.76 -10.14 5.50
CA ASP A 289 17.78 -9.21 4.97
C ASP A 289 17.69 -7.79 5.53
N ILE A 290 16.56 -7.44 6.15
CA ILE A 290 16.44 -6.24 6.99
C ILE A 290 17.13 -6.57 8.31
N THR A 291 18.46 -6.54 8.30
CA THR A 291 19.32 -6.82 9.45
C THR A 291 18.91 -5.98 10.65
N ASN A 292 18.13 -6.57 11.54
CA ASN A 292 18.00 -6.06 12.89
C ASN A 292 19.33 -6.37 13.60
N ALA A 293 20.20 -5.37 13.67
CA ALA A 293 21.36 -5.38 14.56
C ALA A 293 20.98 -5.46 16.06
N ASN A 294 19.69 -5.67 16.39
CA ASN A 294 19.19 -5.81 17.75
C ASN A 294 18.42 -7.13 17.87
N ALA A 295 19.00 -8.08 18.59
CA ALA A 295 18.41 -9.37 18.98
C ALA A 295 17.29 -9.24 20.04
N SER A 296 16.59 -8.10 20.08
CA SER A 296 15.51 -7.83 21.03
C SER A 296 14.18 -8.15 20.39
N ARG A 297 13.58 -9.27 20.78
CA ARG A 297 12.22 -9.65 20.35
C ARG A 297 11.21 -8.66 20.93
N TYR A 298 10.28 -8.17 20.11
CA TYR A 298 9.17 -7.36 20.60
C TYR A 298 8.26 -8.22 21.48
N GLN A 299 8.06 -7.85 22.75
CA GLN A 299 7.09 -8.50 23.64
C GLN A 299 5.66 -7.99 23.42
N TYR A 300 5.53 -6.74 22.98
CA TYR A 300 4.28 -6.13 22.56
C TYR A 300 4.56 -5.00 21.57
N PHE A 301 3.60 -4.71 20.71
CA PHE A 301 3.56 -3.52 19.86
C PHE A 301 2.29 -2.75 20.20
N THR A 302 2.41 -1.45 20.45
CA THR A 302 1.27 -0.56 20.65
C THR A 302 1.39 0.60 19.67
N VAL A 303 0.37 0.76 18.82
CA VAL A 303 0.24 1.96 17.99
C VAL A 303 -0.38 3.01 18.87
N LEU A 304 0.44 3.93 19.39
CA LEU A 304 -0.09 5.11 20.04
C LEU A 304 -0.65 6.02 18.94
N PRO A 305 -1.87 6.58 19.10
CA PRO A 305 -2.27 7.70 18.26
C PRO A 305 -1.21 8.81 18.40
N PRO A 306 -0.98 9.64 17.36
CA PRO A 306 0.02 10.70 17.41
C PRO A 306 -0.11 11.50 18.72
N VAL A 307 0.92 11.46 19.55
CA VAL A 307 0.94 12.14 20.85
C VAL A 307 1.36 13.60 20.60
N LEU A 308 0.55 14.53 21.10
CA LEU A 308 0.66 15.99 20.95
C LEU A 308 1.99 16.56 21.47
#